data_AF-A0AAD5UW47-F1
#
_entry.id   AF-A0AAD5UW47-F1
#
_cell.length_a   1.000
_cell.length_b   1.000
_cell.length_c   1.000
_cell.angle_alpha   90.00
_cell.angle_beta   90.00
_cell.angle_gamma   90.00
#
_symmetry.space_group_name_H-M   'P 1'
#
loop_
_entity.id
_entity.type
_entity.pdbx_description
1 polymer ?
#
loop_
_entity_poly.entity_id
_entity_poly.type
_entity_poly.pdbx_seq_one_letter_code
_entity_poly.pdbx_strand_id
1 'polypeptide(L)'
;MVQMKLSTLIFSSIALCVTGVVGVPAKRDGDISFPILPEAVPTGTTSVPVPTPTPSQGGTIEKPSDAEVAVLAPSLGFQSGLNPTGTGDCDGAVNGTDGKPIKIPCACPPAQDVYITQLQRNVAAGFAINNPTVQIAFPIDNSTQSQSARITSALITLQNLNGPGKGCPAVSTTLLAQQKALQAGINPPTL
;
A
#
# COMPACT_ATOMS: atom_id res chain seq x y z
N MET A 1 -42.12 34.93 -7.40
CA MET A 1 -41.74 34.73 -8.82
C MET A 1 -40.30 34.23 -8.79
N VAL A 2 -39.91 32.99 -9.09
CA VAL A 2 -40.41 31.89 -9.94
C VAL A 2 -39.91 30.58 -9.27
N GLN A 3 -40.75 29.73 -8.66
CA GLN A 3 -41.46 28.57 -9.21
C GLN A 3 -40.69 27.63 -10.16
N MET A 4 -40.38 26.44 -9.63
CA MET A 4 -40.47 25.11 -10.25
C MET A 4 -39.69 24.75 -11.53
N LYS A 5 -38.85 23.72 -11.39
CA LYS A 5 -38.66 22.54 -12.25
C LYS A 5 -37.75 21.57 -11.46
N LEU A 6 -38.26 20.57 -10.75
CA LEU A 6 -38.81 19.29 -11.24
C LEU A 6 -38.08 18.77 -12.48
N SER A 7 -37.10 17.90 -12.26
CA SER A 7 -36.61 16.93 -13.24
C SER A 7 -36.23 15.65 -12.50
N THR A 8 -37.29 14.88 -12.24
CA THR A 8 -37.30 13.43 -12.13
C THR A 8 -36.71 12.79 -13.39
N LEU A 9 -36.16 11.56 -13.26
CA LEU A 9 -35.69 10.58 -14.27
C LEU A 9 -34.15 10.48 -14.29
N ILE A 10 -33.46 9.34 -14.09
CA ILE A 10 -33.81 7.91 -14.16
C ILE A 10 -32.83 7.12 -13.25
N PHE A 11 -33.33 6.44 -12.21
CA PHE A 11 -32.61 5.30 -11.61
C PHE A 11 -32.86 4.10 -12.52
N SER A 12 -31.90 3.78 -13.39
CA SER A 12 -31.91 2.55 -14.18
C SER A 12 -31.28 1.46 -13.34
N SER A 13 -32.13 0.71 -12.66
CA SER A 13 -31.79 -0.51 -11.94
C SER A 13 -31.29 -1.57 -12.93
N ILE A 14 -29.98 -1.79 -12.96
CA ILE A 14 -29.39 -2.97 -13.60
C ILE A 14 -29.57 -4.12 -12.62
N ALA A 15 -30.71 -4.79 -12.73
CA ALA A 15 -30.90 -6.14 -12.24
C ALA A 15 -30.12 -7.08 -13.17
N LEU A 16 -28.91 -7.47 -12.78
CA LEU A 16 -28.22 -8.57 -13.43
C LEU A 16 -28.73 -9.88 -12.83
N CYS A 17 -29.42 -10.65 -13.66
CA CYS A 17 -29.96 -11.96 -13.36
C CYS A 17 -28.88 -12.91 -12.83
N VAL A 18 -29.20 -13.54 -11.71
CA VAL A 18 -28.61 -14.78 -11.22
C VAL A 18 -29.26 -15.94 -11.99
N THR A 19 -28.46 -16.70 -12.75
CA THR A 19 -28.80 -18.07 -13.16
C THR A 19 -27.56 -18.85 -13.62
N GLY A 20 -27.39 -20.07 -13.10
CA GLY A 20 -26.60 -21.14 -13.71
C GLY A 20 -25.29 -21.47 -12.98
N VAL A 21 -25.25 -22.32 -11.95
CA VAL A 21 -25.29 -23.80 -11.92
C VAL A 21 -24.17 -24.54 -12.69
N VAL A 22 -23.58 -25.50 -11.94
CA VAL A 22 -22.86 -26.74 -12.33
C VAL A 22 -21.39 -26.63 -12.80
N GLY A 23 -20.48 -27.28 -12.06
CA GLY A 23 -19.15 -27.59 -12.57
C GLY A 23 -18.07 -28.01 -11.56
N VAL A 24 -18.34 -28.98 -10.69
CA VAL A 24 -17.29 -29.69 -9.94
C VAL A 24 -16.81 -30.88 -10.78
N PRO A 25 -15.51 -30.99 -11.09
CA PRO A 25 -14.89 -32.29 -11.30
C PRO A 25 -13.99 -32.63 -10.11
N ALA A 26 -14.41 -33.68 -9.41
CA ALA A 26 -13.59 -34.42 -8.46
C ALA A 26 -12.42 -35.08 -9.18
N LYS A 27 -11.21 -34.95 -8.60
CA LYS A 27 -10.10 -35.85 -8.88
C LYS A 27 -9.70 -36.51 -7.57
N ARG A 28 -10.16 -37.75 -7.39
CA ARG A 28 -9.54 -38.74 -6.50
C ARG A 28 -8.22 -39.17 -7.13
N ASP A 29 -7.20 -39.44 -6.32
CA ASP A 29 -6.51 -40.73 -6.21
C ASP A 29 -5.18 -40.58 -5.44
N GLY A 30 -4.92 -41.54 -4.54
CA GLY A 30 -3.70 -41.68 -3.72
C GLY A 30 -3.96 -41.33 -2.25
N ASP A 31 -4.54 -42.20 -1.42
CA ASP A 31 -4.01 -43.49 -0.95
C ASP A 31 -2.52 -43.43 -0.60
N ILE A 32 -2.23 -43.02 0.64
CA ILE A 32 -1.04 -43.51 1.33
C ILE A 32 -1.45 -43.87 2.75
N SER A 33 -1.67 -45.17 2.90
CA SER A 33 -1.71 -45.93 4.14
C SER A 33 -0.44 -45.69 4.96
N PHE A 34 -0.58 -45.28 6.23
CA PHE A 34 0.50 -45.39 7.21
C PHE A 34 -0.04 -46.07 8.49
N PRO A 35 0.68 -47.08 9.01
CA PRO A 35 0.22 -47.94 10.09
C PRO A 35 0.30 -47.28 11.46
N ILE A 36 -0.63 -47.71 12.30
CA ILE A 36 -0.83 -47.38 13.70
C ILE A 36 0.11 -48.24 14.55
N LEU A 37 0.84 -47.64 15.50
CA LEU A 37 1.25 -48.31 16.75
C LEU A 37 1.41 -47.25 17.88
N PRO A 38 1.24 -47.63 19.17
CA PRO A 38 0.81 -46.75 20.25
C PRO A 38 1.92 -46.40 21.28
N GLU A 39 1.51 -45.72 22.37
CA GLU A 39 2.24 -45.40 23.62
C GLU A 39 3.14 -44.14 23.57
N ALA A 40 3.19 -43.23 24.54
CA ALA A 40 2.71 -43.20 25.93
C ALA A 40 2.41 -41.74 26.35
N VAL A 41 1.56 -41.62 27.38
CA VAL A 41 1.14 -40.38 28.03
C VAL A 41 2.18 -39.95 29.07
N PRO A 42 2.61 -38.68 29.12
CA PRO A 42 3.01 -38.05 30.36
C PRO A 42 1.94 -37.05 30.82
N THR A 43 1.24 -37.42 31.88
CA THR A 43 0.46 -36.52 32.74
C THR A 43 1.43 -35.56 33.45
N GLY A 44 1.64 -34.39 32.85
CA GLY A 44 2.33 -33.27 33.47
C GLY A 44 1.35 -32.14 33.77
N THR A 45 0.73 -32.16 34.94
CA THR A 45 -0.04 -31.01 35.47
C THR A 45 0.94 -29.91 35.83
N THR A 46 1.20 -28.98 34.91
CA THR A 46 1.83 -27.69 35.23
C THR A 46 0.79 -26.61 35.01
N SER A 47 0.37 -25.97 36.10
CA SER A 47 -0.50 -24.81 36.12
C SER A 47 0.17 -23.67 35.33
N VAL A 48 -0.27 -23.44 34.10
CA VAL A 48 0.15 -22.29 33.30
C VAL A 48 -0.52 -21.04 33.89
N PRO A 49 0.24 -19.97 34.23
CA PRO A 49 -0.38 -18.71 34.61
C PRO A 49 -1.22 -18.20 33.43
N VAL A 50 -2.49 -17.90 33.71
CA VAL A 50 -3.39 -17.21 32.78
C VAL A 50 -2.64 -15.98 32.25
N PRO A 51 -2.40 -15.85 30.94
CA PRO A 51 -1.92 -14.58 30.42
C PRO A 51 -2.98 -13.55 30.75
N THR A 52 -2.61 -12.58 31.59
CA THR A 52 -3.34 -11.33 31.75
C THR A 52 -3.71 -10.85 30.35
N PRO A 53 -4.98 -10.48 30.07
CA PRO A 53 -5.28 -9.85 28.80
C PRO A 53 -4.34 -8.65 28.65
N THR A 54 -3.45 -8.71 27.66
CA THR A 54 -2.70 -7.55 27.20
C THR A 54 -3.70 -6.40 27.10
N PRO A 55 -3.40 -5.20 27.63
CA PRO A 55 -4.27 -4.06 27.44
C PRO A 55 -4.55 -3.93 25.95
N SER A 56 -5.80 -4.21 25.57
CA SER A 56 -6.35 -3.83 24.29
C SER A 56 -6.04 -2.35 24.13
N GLN A 57 -5.23 -1.98 23.14
CA GLN A 57 -4.86 -0.59 22.88
C GLN A 57 -6.13 0.17 22.46
N GLY A 58 -6.85 0.62 23.47
CA GLY A 58 -7.93 1.59 23.37
C GLY A 58 -7.33 2.98 23.44
N GLY A 59 -7.19 3.60 22.27
CA GLY A 59 -7.61 4.98 22.05
C GLY A 59 -6.86 6.09 22.79
N THR A 60 -5.70 6.44 22.25
CA THR A 60 -5.43 7.84 21.88
C THR A 60 -5.35 7.83 20.35
N ILE A 61 -5.87 8.83 19.64
CA ILE A 61 -5.51 9.05 18.23
C ILE A 61 -4.06 9.54 18.25
N GLU A 62 -3.15 8.62 18.53
CA GLU A 62 -1.73 8.89 18.65
C GLU A 62 -1.15 8.91 17.24
N LYS A 63 -0.32 9.91 16.97
CA LYS A 63 0.41 9.98 15.72
C LYS A 63 1.29 8.73 15.62
N PRO A 64 1.33 8.04 14.46
CA PRO A 64 2.15 6.86 14.30
C PRO A 64 3.61 7.14 14.69
N SER A 65 4.23 6.19 15.38
CA SER A 65 5.65 6.24 15.72
C SER A 65 6.52 6.11 14.47
N ASP A 66 7.75 6.61 14.53
CA ASP A 66 8.69 6.54 13.40
C ASP A 66 8.95 5.08 12.96
N ALA A 67 8.97 4.14 13.91
CA ALA A 67 9.11 2.72 13.62
C ALA A 67 7.91 2.16 12.85
N GLU A 68 6.68 2.53 13.23
CA GLU A 68 5.47 2.14 12.48
C GLU A 68 5.45 2.75 11.09
N VAL A 69 5.86 4.02 10.94
CA VAL A 69 5.97 4.67 9.63
C VAL A 69 6.99 3.93 8.76
N ALA A 70 8.14 3.52 9.30
CA ALA A 70 9.17 2.81 8.54
C ALA A 70 8.69 1.44 8.03
N VAL A 71 7.97 0.69 8.87
CA VAL A 71 7.42 -0.63 8.49
C VAL A 71 6.27 -0.49 7.49
N LEU A 72 5.41 0.50 7.65
CA LEU A 72 4.24 0.69 6.78
C LEU A 72 4.51 1.54 5.53
N ALA A 73 5.74 2.08 5.40
CA ALA A 73 6.13 2.89 4.27
C ALA A 73 6.19 2.04 2.98
N PRO A 74 5.49 2.44 1.91
CA PRO A 74 5.57 1.74 0.64
C PRO A 74 6.99 1.64 0.08
N SER A 75 7.34 0.45 -0.40
CA SER A 75 8.58 0.26 -1.16
C SER A 75 8.54 1.11 -2.44
N LEU A 76 9.63 1.80 -2.76
CA LEU A 76 9.74 2.56 -4.00
C LEU A 76 9.76 1.66 -5.23
N GLY A 77 10.18 0.40 -5.05
CA GLY A 77 10.21 -0.65 -6.08
C GLY A 77 11.02 -0.32 -7.33
N PHE A 78 11.93 0.66 -7.24
CA PHE A 78 12.84 1.07 -8.31
C PHE A 78 14.11 1.69 -7.71
N GLN A 79 15.17 1.77 -8.50
CA GLN A 79 16.47 2.32 -8.08
C GLN A 79 16.93 3.40 -9.05
N SER A 80 17.67 4.39 -8.54
CA SER A 80 18.22 5.49 -9.33
C SER A 80 19.35 5.03 -10.26
N GLY A 81 19.71 5.89 -11.22
CA GLY A 81 20.93 5.70 -12.00
C GLY A 81 20.86 4.65 -13.11
N LEU A 82 19.68 4.15 -13.48
CA LEU A 82 19.55 3.15 -14.54
C LEU A 82 19.74 3.77 -15.92
N ASN A 83 20.64 3.20 -16.72
CA ASN A 83 20.93 3.58 -18.12
C ASN A 83 21.08 5.10 -18.33
N PRO A 84 22.11 5.73 -17.73
CA PRO A 84 22.33 7.17 -17.87
C PRO A 84 22.60 7.55 -19.33
N THR A 85 21.98 8.63 -19.80
CA THR A 85 22.19 9.18 -21.15
C THR A 85 23.46 10.02 -21.29
N GLY A 86 24.09 10.38 -20.17
CA GLY A 86 25.19 11.35 -20.11
C GLY A 86 24.75 12.82 -20.02
N THR A 87 23.44 13.11 -20.08
CA THR A 87 22.89 14.48 -19.96
C THR A 87 22.24 14.77 -18.60
N GLY A 88 22.28 13.80 -17.67
CA GLY A 88 21.63 13.89 -16.36
C GLY A 88 20.32 13.10 -16.23
N ASP A 89 19.89 12.45 -17.31
CA ASP A 89 18.66 11.66 -17.37
C ASP A 89 18.94 10.15 -17.36
N CYS A 90 18.07 9.43 -16.66
CA CYS A 90 18.09 7.98 -16.50
C CYS A 90 16.72 7.39 -16.85
N ASP A 91 16.66 6.08 -17.07
CA ASP A 91 15.40 5.36 -17.27
C ASP A 91 14.59 5.33 -15.98
N GLY A 92 13.30 5.65 -16.07
CA GLY A 92 12.35 5.57 -14.97
C GLY A 92 11.68 4.21 -14.84
N ALA A 93 10.88 4.07 -13.78
CA ALA A 93 10.22 2.82 -13.40
C ALA A 93 9.05 2.43 -14.31
N VAL A 94 8.53 3.40 -15.07
CA VAL A 94 7.31 3.24 -15.89
C VAL A 94 7.62 3.56 -17.34
N ASN A 95 7.07 2.75 -18.25
CA ASN A 95 7.15 2.99 -19.68
C ASN A 95 6.11 4.02 -20.13
N GLY A 96 6.51 4.87 -21.07
CA GLY A 96 5.62 5.78 -21.79
C GLY A 96 4.74 5.06 -22.81
N THR A 97 3.93 5.83 -23.51
CA THR A 97 3.03 5.34 -24.58
C THR A 97 3.77 4.76 -25.79
N ASP A 98 5.04 5.11 -25.94
CA ASP A 98 5.98 4.62 -26.94
C ASP A 98 6.67 3.30 -26.54
N GLY A 99 6.32 2.75 -25.36
CA GLY A 99 6.87 1.51 -24.84
C GLY A 99 8.30 1.62 -24.30
N LYS A 100 8.85 2.83 -24.20
CA LYS A 100 10.18 3.09 -23.64
C LYS A 100 10.07 3.62 -22.20
N PRO A 101 11.06 3.38 -21.34
CA PRO A 101 11.10 3.99 -20.01
C PRO A 101 11.02 5.51 -20.10
N ILE A 102 10.15 6.12 -19.28
CA ILE A 102 10.08 7.57 -19.17
C ILE A 102 11.38 8.07 -18.55
N LYS A 103 12.01 9.08 -19.16
CA LYS A 103 13.24 9.66 -18.64
C LYS A 103 12.97 10.45 -17.35
N ILE A 104 13.82 10.24 -16.35
CA ILE A 104 13.77 10.88 -15.04
C ILE A 104 15.16 11.42 -14.67
N PRO A 105 15.26 12.36 -13.71
CA PRO A 105 16.56 12.74 -13.16
C PRO A 105 17.29 11.53 -12.59
N CYS A 106 18.58 11.36 -12.89
CA CYS A 106 19.35 10.19 -12.42
C CYS A 106 19.43 10.05 -10.90
N ALA A 107 19.25 11.14 -10.14
CA ALA A 107 19.17 11.11 -8.68
C ALA A 107 17.85 10.54 -8.14
N CYS A 108 16.88 10.26 -9.02
CA CYS A 108 15.58 9.74 -8.65
C CYS A 108 15.43 8.27 -9.01
N PRO A 109 14.79 7.46 -8.15
CA PRO A 109 14.33 7.78 -6.81
C PRO A 109 15.51 7.88 -5.80
N PRO A 110 15.32 8.55 -4.64
CA PRO A 110 16.28 8.46 -3.55
C PRO A 110 16.33 7.01 -3.02
N ALA A 111 17.35 6.70 -2.21
CA ALA A 111 17.37 5.44 -1.48
C ALA A 111 16.15 5.31 -0.54
N GLN A 112 15.73 4.06 -0.27
CA GLN A 112 14.52 3.77 0.50
C GLN A 112 14.57 4.38 1.92
N ASP A 113 15.73 4.32 2.57
CA ASP A 113 15.97 4.89 3.91
C ASP A 113 15.90 6.43 3.92
N VAL A 114 16.45 7.08 2.89
CA VAL A 114 16.35 8.54 2.71
C VAL A 114 14.89 8.95 2.54
N TYR A 115 14.14 8.21 1.72
CA TYR A 115 12.70 8.42 1.55
C TYR A 115 11.92 8.23 2.85
N ILE A 116 12.15 7.13 3.58
CA ILE A 116 11.46 6.82 4.85
C ILE A 116 11.73 7.93 5.88
N THR A 117 12.98 8.39 5.98
CA THR A 117 13.36 9.48 6.89
C THR A 117 12.57 10.75 6.59
N GLN A 118 12.38 11.10 5.31
CA GLN A 118 11.58 12.27 4.93
C GLN A 118 10.09 12.05 5.17
N LEU A 119 9.59 10.84 4.94
CA LEU A 119 8.20 10.48 5.22
C LEU A 119 7.90 10.60 6.71
N GLN A 120 8.75 10.05 7.58
CA GLN A 120 8.64 10.17 9.04
C GLN A 120 8.55 11.64 9.47
N ARG A 121 9.42 12.49 8.94
CA ARG A 121 9.38 13.94 9.23
C ARG A 121 8.07 14.60 8.79
N ASN A 122 7.58 14.26 7.60
CA ASN A 122 6.34 14.79 7.06
C ASN A 122 5.10 14.31 7.84
N VAL A 123 5.05 13.01 8.15
CA VAL A 123 4.03 12.42 9.03
C VAL A 123 4.10 13.07 10.40
N ALA A 124 5.32 13.35 10.88
CA ALA A 124 5.51 13.98 12.16
C ALA A 124 4.97 15.41 12.24
N ALA A 125 5.10 16.16 11.15
CA ALA A 125 4.56 17.50 11.01
C ALA A 125 3.05 17.52 10.68
N GLY A 126 2.51 16.43 10.11
CA GLY A 126 1.16 16.37 9.55
C GLY A 126 1.04 17.01 8.16
N PHE A 127 2.14 17.47 7.57
CA PHE A 127 2.20 18.10 6.25
C PHE A 127 3.59 17.89 5.62
N ALA A 128 3.70 18.12 4.31
CA ALA A 128 4.99 18.09 3.64
C ALA A 128 5.85 19.30 4.09
N ILE A 129 6.97 19.07 4.79
CA ILE A 129 7.74 20.16 5.43
C ILE A 129 8.21 21.21 4.43
N ASN A 130 8.58 20.81 3.21
CA ASN A 130 9.00 21.76 2.17
C ASN A 130 7.84 22.27 1.29
N ASN A 131 6.60 21.86 1.59
CA ASN A 131 5.38 22.40 0.99
C ASN A 131 4.19 22.29 1.98
N PRO A 132 4.16 23.13 3.04
CA PRO A 132 3.22 22.96 4.16
C PRO A 132 1.73 23.08 3.81
N THR A 133 1.42 23.56 2.60
CA THR A 133 0.05 23.61 2.09
C THR A 133 -0.53 22.22 1.81
N VAL A 134 0.33 21.22 1.63
CA VAL A 134 -0.06 19.83 1.36
C VAL A 134 -0.02 19.02 2.65
N GLN A 135 -1.20 18.59 3.09
CA GLN A 135 -1.38 17.76 4.28
C GLN A 135 -0.95 16.32 4.04
N ILE A 136 -0.49 15.65 5.10
CA ILE A 136 -0.05 14.26 5.09
C ILE A 136 -0.94 13.47 6.04
N ALA A 137 -1.52 12.39 5.52
CA ALA A 137 -2.29 11.44 6.32
C ALA A 137 -1.60 10.07 6.25
N PHE A 138 -1.32 9.48 7.40
CA PHE A 138 -0.65 8.19 7.49
C PHE A 138 -1.41 7.27 8.47
N PRO A 139 -2.55 6.72 8.04
CA PRO A 139 -3.29 5.75 8.84
C PRO A 139 -2.49 4.44 8.97
N ILE A 140 -2.61 3.78 10.12
CA ILE A 140 -1.84 2.56 10.44
C ILE A 140 -2.62 1.26 10.25
N ASP A 141 -3.93 1.33 10.03
CA ASP A 141 -4.73 0.13 9.81
C ASP A 141 -4.45 -0.50 8.43
N ASN A 142 -4.97 -1.71 8.25
CA ASN A 142 -4.70 -2.55 7.08
C ASN A 142 -5.75 -2.41 5.98
N SER A 143 -6.68 -1.46 6.05
CA SER A 143 -7.66 -1.26 4.97
C SER A 143 -7.00 -0.80 3.68
N THR A 144 -7.61 -1.13 2.53
CA THR A 144 -7.17 -0.65 1.21
C THR A 144 -7.13 0.87 1.15
N GLN A 145 -8.07 1.54 1.85
CA GLN A 145 -8.10 3.00 1.94
C GLN A 145 -6.85 3.53 2.66
N SER A 146 -6.46 2.90 3.76
CA SER A 146 -5.30 3.30 4.53
C SER A 146 -4.00 3.03 3.80
N GLN A 147 -3.90 1.89 3.11
CA GLN A 147 -2.76 1.60 2.22
C GLN A 147 -2.65 2.63 1.08
N SER A 148 -3.77 3.01 0.46
CA SER A 148 -3.79 4.06 -0.58
C SER A 148 -3.38 5.43 -0.03
N ALA A 149 -3.81 5.77 1.19
CA ALA A 149 -3.39 7.00 1.86
C ALA A 149 -1.87 7.01 2.12
N ARG A 150 -1.28 5.89 2.56
CA ARG A 150 0.17 5.75 2.73
C ARG A 150 0.93 5.92 1.42
N ILE A 151 0.45 5.34 0.31
CA ILE A 151 1.04 5.57 -1.02
C ILE A 151 0.92 7.03 -1.45
N THR A 152 -0.21 7.67 -1.20
CA THR A 152 -0.40 9.09 -1.53
C THR A 152 0.58 9.96 -0.74
N SER A 153 0.75 9.70 0.56
CA SER A 153 1.73 10.37 1.41
C SER A 153 3.18 10.12 0.97
N ALA A 154 3.47 8.91 0.47
CA ALA A 154 4.76 8.58 -0.14
C ALA A 154 5.02 9.42 -1.41
N LEU A 155 4.05 9.48 -2.31
CA LEU A 155 4.11 10.27 -3.54
C LEU A 155 4.27 11.77 -3.27
N ILE A 156 3.53 12.31 -2.29
CA ILE A 156 3.66 13.71 -1.84
C ILE A 156 5.07 13.95 -1.31
N THR A 157 5.58 13.05 -0.46
CA THR A 157 6.93 13.17 0.10
C THR A 157 7.98 13.25 -1.00
N LEU A 158 7.93 12.34 -1.98
CA LEU A 158 8.87 12.32 -3.10
C LEU A 158 8.80 13.58 -3.95
N GLN A 159 7.60 14.09 -4.25
CA GLN A 159 7.42 15.27 -5.08
C GLN A 159 7.82 16.57 -4.38
N ASN A 160 7.91 16.57 -3.04
CA ASN A 160 8.20 17.75 -2.24
C ASN A 160 9.53 17.64 -1.47
N LEU A 161 10.49 16.83 -1.93
CA LEU A 161 11.78 16.67 -1.26
C LEU A 161 12.61 17.96 -1.15
N ASN A 162 12.53 18.86 -2.13
CA ASN A 162 13.31 20.11 -2.16
C ASN A 162 12.43 21.35 -2.41
N GLY A 163 11.13 21.26 -2.13
CA GLY A 163 10.15 22.34 -2.35
C GLY A 163 8.93 21.90 -3.15
N PRO A 164 7.96 22.79 -3.40
CA PRO A 164 6.71 22.46 -4.09
C PRO A 164 6.95 21.88 -5.49
N GLY A 165 6.67 20.58 -5.67
CA GLY A 165 6.92 19.87 -6.93
C GLY A 165 8.40 19.78 -7.34
N LYS A 166 9.33 20.08 -6.42
CA LYS A 166 10.78 20.04 -6.63
C LYS A 166 11.36 18.79 -5.98
N GLY A 167 10.99 17.64 -6.51
CA GLY A 167 11.46 16.35 -6.02
C GLY A 167 11.46 15.31 -7.12
N CYS A 168 11.33 14.05 -6.73
CA CYS A 168 11.30 12.96 -7.69
C CYS A 168 9.91 12.77 -8.29
N PRO A 169 9.79 12.70 -9.62
CA PRO A 169 8.49 12.47 -10.26
C PRO A 169 8.01 11.06 -9.95
N ALA A 170 6.68 10.88 -9.88
CA ALA A 170 6.05 9.61 -9.50
C ALA A 170 6.51 8.42 -10.38
N VAL A 171 6.80 8.67 -11.66
CA VAL A 171 7.33 7.70 -12.63
C VAL A 171 8.76 7.22 -12.32
N SER A 172 9.42 7.80 -11.30
CA SER A 172 10.69 7.29 -10.76
C SER A 172 10.50 6.11 -9.81
N THR A 173 9.27 5.69 -9.58
CA THR A 173 8.92 4.62 -8.63
C THR A 173 7.79 3.78 -9.19
N THR A 174 7.51 2.65 -8.54
CA THR A 174 6.35 1.82 -8.86
C THR A 174 5.11 2.17 -8.03
N LEU A 175 5.14 3.25 -7.23
CA LEU A 175 4.07 3.61 -6.30
C LEU A 175 2.70 3.81 -6.98
N LEU A 176 2.66 4.40 -8.17
CA LEU A 176 1.40 4.53 -8.92
C LEU A 176 0.85 3.17 -9.38
N ALA A 177 1.73 2.23 -9.74
CA ALA A 177 1.32 0.88 -10.10
C ALA A 177 0.82 0.13 -8.85
N GLN A 178 1.47 0.30 -7.71
CA GLN A 178 1.02 -0.25 -6.42
C GLN A 178 -0.35 0.31 -6.02
N GLN A 179 -0.57 1.62 -6.17
CA GLN A 179 -1.86 2.25 -5.89
C GLN A 179 -2.98 1.69 -6.78
N LYS A 180 -2.69 1.49 -8.07
CA LYS A 180 -3.63 0.88 -9.01
C LYS A 180 -3.94 -0.58 -8.66
N ALA A 181 -2.93 -1.34 -8.23
CA ALA A 181 -3.11 -2.73 -7.79
C ALA A 181 -4.04 -2.79 -6.56
N LEU A 182 -3.83 -1.93 -5.57
CA LEU A 182 -4.70 -1.83 -4.39
C LEU A 182 -6.16 -1.52 -4.76
N GLN A 183 -6.36 -0.56 -5.66
CA GLN A 183 -7.70 -0.18 -6.13
C GLN A 183 -8.39 -1.32 -6.89
N ALA A 184 -7.62 -2.22 -7.51
CA ALA A 184 -8.11 -3.43 -8.16
C ALA A 184 -8.35 -4.61 -7.20
N GLY A 185 -8.14 -4.43 -5.88
CA GLY A 185 -8.27 -5.49 -4.88
C GLY A 185 -7.08 -6.46 -4.86
N ILE A 186 -5.99 -6.12 -5.57
CA ILE A 186 -4.73 -6.85 -5.52
C ILE A 186 -3.92 -6.24 -4.38
N ASN A 187 -4.01 -6.86 -3.19
CA ASN A 187 -3.12 -6.50 -2.10
C ASN A 187 -1.68 -6.86 -2.53
N PRO A 188 -0.74 -5.90 -2.60
CA PRO A 188 0.64 -6.21 -2.90
C PRO A 188 1.15 -7.18 -1.82
N PRO A 189 1.97 -8.18 -2.19
CA PRO A 189 2.59 -9.05 -1.20
C PRO A 189 3.42 -8.18 -0.25
N THR A 190 2.91 -8.05 0.98
CA THR A 190 3.55 -7.47 2.17
C THR A 190 4.23 -6.11 1.96
N LEU A 191 3.53 -5.04 2.36
CA LEU A 191 4.17 -3.85 2.94
C LEU A 191 4.86 -4.26 4.25
#